data_AF-A0A7C9E5A9-F1
#
_entry.id   AF-A0A7C9E5A9-F1
#
_cell.length_a   1.000
_cell.length_b   1.000
_cell.length_c   1.000
_cell.angle_alpha   90.00
_cell.angle_beta   90.00
_cell.angle_gamma   90.00
#
_symmetry.space_group_name_H-M   'P 1'
#
loop_
_entity.id
_entity.type
_entity.pdbx_description
1 polymer ?
#
loop_
_entity_poly.entity_id
_entity_poly.type
_entity_poly.pdbx_seq_one_letter_code
_entity_poly.pdbx_strand_id
1 'polypeptide(L)'
;MAITGAPARFPAGRRILPLEIAGENSSESSSSSDELAVSSSDSVFGFLESGSVESSGCSDEFDRMFEQQEEEDEVEGENSGNSIEENTNFWENQLNLLQATLYRTTALETGVRRVTNEAMKESIEEGGSYCKCRKVTAGSNCRSCLMREVCRRLQNAGYNCAICKSKWRSTPEIPAGEHTYLDVIDNSNPKKGEMRVIIELNFRAEFEMARASEEYNKLISRLPEVFVGKVERLRA
;
A
#
# COMPACT_ATOMS: atom_id res chain seq x y z
N MET A 1 2.64 9.50 32.85
CA MET A 1 2.68 8.17 32.20
C MET A 1 3.12 8.36 30.76
N ALA A 2 4.40 8.12 30.48
CA ALA A 2 4.93 8.10 29.12
C ALA A 2 4.59 6.75 28.49
N ILE A 3 4.08 6.75 27.26
CA ILE A 3 3.93 5.53 26.46
C ILE A 3 4.75 5.75 25.19
N THR A 4 5.94 5.17 25.18
CA THR A 4 6.86 5.16 24.06
C THR A 4 6.33 4.17 23.01
N GLY A 5 5.83 4.68 21.88
CA GLY A 5 5.45 3.87 20.72
C GLY A 5 6.47 4.05 19.60
N ALA A 6 7.33 3.05 19.40
CA ALA A 6 8.30 3.04 18.31
C ALA A 6 7.58 2.96 16.93
N PRO A 7 8.08 3.62 15.87
CA PRO A 7 7.50 3.53 14.54
C PRO A 7 7.77 2.15 13.92
N ALA A 8 6.71 1.50 13.44
CA ALA A 8 6.82 0.28 12.64
C ALA A 8 7.47 0.64 11.29
N ARG A 9 8.73 0.21 11.11
CA ARG A 9 9.42 0.22 9.81
C ARG A 9 8.77 -0.84 8.92
N PHE A 10 8.16 -0.42 7.81
CA PHE A 10 7.78 -1.33 6.73
C PHE A 10 9.04 -1.72 5.94
N PRO A 11 9.42 -3.01 5.86
CA PRO A 11 10.47 -3.43 4.97
C PRO A 11 9.95 -3.44 3.52
N ALA A 12 10.65 -2.74 2.63
CA ALA A 12 10.44 -2.83 1.20
C ALA A 12 10.66 -4.28 0.72
N GLY A 13 9.67 -4.80 -0.01
CA GLY A 13 9.80 -6.01 -0.82
C GLY A 13 9.56 -7.32 -0.09
N ARG A 14 8.31 -7.82 -0.11
CA ARG A 14 8.03 -9.26 -0.02
C ARG A 14 6.90 -9.68 -0.97
N ARG A 15 7.31 -10.56 -1.88
CA ARG A 15 6.61 -11.40 -2.86
C ARG A 15 5.12 -11.66 -2.54
N ILE A 16 4.26 -11.23 -3.46
CA ILE A 16 2.93 -11.86 -3.63
C ILE A 16 3.19 -13.30 -4.08
N LEU A 17 2.76 -14.28 -3.28
CA LEU A 17 2.86 -15.70 -3.60
C LEU A 17 2.07 -16.04 -4.88
N PRO A 18 2.47 -17.07 -5.64
CA PRO A 18 1.83 -17.42 -6.89
C PRO A 18 0.36 -17.78 -6.71
N LEU A 19 -0.44 -17.36 -7.67
CA LEU A 19 -1.84 -17.68 -7.86
C LEU A 19 -1.98 -19.20 -8.13
N GLU A 20 -2.43 -19.99 -7.15
CA GLU A 20 -2.85 -21.37 -7.43
C GLU A 20 -4.30 -21.37 -7.90
N ILE A 21 -4.47 -21.62 -9.20
CA ILE A 21 -5.77 -21.93 -9.81
C ILE A 21 -5.99 -23.43 -9.62
N ALA A 22 -6.91 -23.80 -8.73
CA ALA A 22 -7.36 -25.18 -8.62
C ALA A 22 -8.17 -25.57 -9.85
N GLY A 23 -7.59 -26.39 -10.71
CA GLY A 23 -8.26 -27.11 -11.79
C GLY A 23 -8.30 -28.60 -11.47
N GLU A 24 -9.49 -29.20 -11.53
CA GLU A 24 -9.73 -30.62 -11.29
C GLU A 24 -9.37 -31.47 -12.53
N ASN A 25 -8.55 -32.51 -12.35
CA ASN A 25 -8.70 -33.91 -12.80
C ASN A 25 -7.44 -34.64 -13.34
N SER A 26 -7.36 -35.91 -12.93
CA SER A 26 -6.68 -37.11 -13.49
C SER A 26 -5.16 -37.27 -13.42
N SER A 27 -4.76 -38.15 -12.48
CA SER A 27 -3.77 -39.25 -12.55
C SER A 27 -2.60 -39.18 -13.54
N GLU A 28 -1.37 -39.21 -13.01
CA GLU A 28 -0.40 -40.32 -13.15
C GLU A 28 0.90 -40.03 -12.36
N SER A 29 1.49 -41.09 -11.81
CA SER A 29 2.63 -41.10 -10.90
C SER A 29 3.98 -41.02 -11.60
N SER A 30 4.95 -40.28 -11.05
CA SER A 30 6.34 -40.74 -10.90
C SER A 30 7.16 -39.82 -9.98
N SER A 31 8.09 -40.45 -9.26
CA SER A 31 8.95 -39.94 -8.20
C SER A 31 10.20 -39.20 -8.72
N SER A 32 10.67 -38.20 -7.97
CA SER A 32 12.08 -38.15 -7.51
C SER A 32 12.27 -37.03 -6.49
N SER A 33 12.83 -37.41 -5.34
CA SER A 33 13.37 -36.54 -4.31
C SER A 33 14.52 -35.68 -4.82
N ASP A 34 14.68 -34.48 -4.26
CA ASP A 34 15.98 -34.01 -3.73
C ASP A 34 15.76 -32.74 -2.90
N GLU A 35 16.11 -32.85 -1.62
CA GLU A 35 16.16 -31.75 -0.66
C GLU A 35 17.56 -31.14 -0.64
N LEU A 36 17.66 -29.82 -0.68
CA LEU A 36 18.88 -29.09 -0.31
C LEU A 36 18.52 -28.00 0.68
N ALA A 37 18.75 -28.31 1.95
CA ALA A 37 18.78 -27.37 3.06
C ALA A 37 19.95 -26.40 2.89
N VAL A 38 19.64 -25.11 2.77
CA VAL A 38 20.64 -24.03 2.91
C VAL A 38 20.51 -23.44 4.30
N SER A 39 21.47 -23.84 5.14
CA SER A 39 21.85 -23.17 6.38
C SER A 39 22.54 -21.85 6.03
N SER A 40 22.06 -20.74 6.58
CA SER A 40 22.81 -19.48 6.60
C SER A 40 22.87 -18.94 8.04
N SER A 41 24.11 -18.73 8.45
CA SER A 41 24.63 -18.47 9.77
C SER A 41 24.27 -17.11 10.37
N ASP A 42 23.85 -17.18 11.63
CA ASP A 42 24.37 -16.48 12.82
C ASP A 42 25.39 -15.33 12.59
N SER A 43 24.96 -14.11 12.94
CA SER A 43 25.84 -12.96 13.19
C SER A 43 25.53 -12.38 14.56
N VAL A 44 26.47 -12.65 15.45
CA VAL A 44 26.65 -12.22 16.82
C VAL A 44 26.65 -10.69 16.94
N PHE A 45 25.78 -10.13 17.80
CA PHE A 45 25.94 -8.77 18.33
C PHE A 45 26.63 -8.85 19.69
N GLY A 46 27.90 -8.44 19.74
CA GLY A 46 28.70 -8.37 20.95
C GLY A 46 28.69 -6.96 21.57
N PHE A 47 28.59 -6.97 22.90
CA PHE A 47 29.26 -6.05 23.83
C PHE A 47 28.57 -4.74 24.24
N LEU A 48 27.92 -4.76 25.41
CA LEU A 48 27.97 -3.66 26.36
C LEU A 48 28.69 -4.17 27.61
N GLU A 49 29.93 -3.72 27.79
CA GLU A 49 30.70 -3.94 29.01
C GLU A 49 30.19 -3.01 30.10
N SER A 50 29.67 -3.64 31.15
CA SER A 50 29.44 -3.00 32.44
C SER A 50 30.67 -3.29 33.30
N GLY A 51 31.34 -2.24 33.75
CA GLY A 51 32.47 -2.32 34.67
C GLY A 51 32.44 -1.15 35.64
N SER A 52 32.03 -1.44 36.86
CA SER A 52 31.99 -0.53 38.01
C SER A 52 33.40 -0.20 38.53
N VAL A 53 33.63 1.05 38.94
CA VAL A 53 34.57 1.36 40.03
C VAL A 53 33.96 2.41 40.95
N GLU A 54 34.04 2.12 42.24
CA GLU A 54 33.52 2.93 43.33
C GLU A 54 34.53 3.99 43.79
N SER A 55 33.97 5.04 44.41
CA SER A 55 34.31 5.51 45.76
C SER A 55 34.84 6.94 45.92
N SER A 56 34.14 7.64 46.82
CA SER A 56 34.65 8.53 47.86
C SER A 56 34.72 10.04 47.60
N GLY A 57 33.99 10.79 48.43
CA GLY A 57 34.39 12.13 48.88
C GLY A 57 33.30 13.20 48.81
N CYS A 58 32.50 13.31 49.87
CA CYS A 58 31.69 14.50 50.15
C CYS A 58 32.51 15.53 50.95
N SER A 59 32.40 16.80 50.59
CA SER A 59 32.56 17.92 51.53
C SER A 59 31.96 19.19 50.95
N ASP A 60 31.00 19.74 51.69
CA ASP A 60 30.39 21.06 51.54
C ASP A 60 31.38 22.21 51.87
N GLU A 61 30.92 23.43 51.54
CA GLU A 61 31.25 24.75 52.11
C GLU A 61 32.24 25.68 51.37
N PHE A 62 31.64 26.77 50.86
CA PHE A 62 31.99 28.19 51.05
C PHE A 62 32.84 28.96 49.98
N ASP A 63 32.08 29.76 49.22
CA ASP A 63 32.26 31.21 48.91
C ASP A 63 33.54 31.74 48.23
N ARG A 64 33.35 32.37 47.06
CA ARG A 64 33.90 33.71 46.75
C ARG A 64 33.29 34.31 45.47
N MET A 65 32.67 35.47 45.65
CA MET A 65 32.27 36.44 44.63
C MET A 65 33.49 36.97 43.83
N PHE A 66 33.37 37.09 42.50
CA PHE A 66 33.90 38.25 41.77
C PHE A 66 33.23 38.42 40.40
N GLU A 67 32.93 39.67 40.07
CA GLU A 67 32.12 40.14 38.96
C GLU A 67 32.88 40.25 37.61
N GLN A 68 32.07 40.28 36.53
CA GLN A 68 32.28 40.90 35.21
C GLN A 68 33.25 40.22 34.23
N GLN A 69 32.70 39.55 33.21
CA GLN A 69 32.90 39.98 31.83
C GLN A 69 31.75 39.49 30.93
N GLU A 70 31.35 40.35 30.01
CA GLU A 70 30.17 40.29 29.15
C GLU A 70 30.17 39.11 28.16
N GLU A 71 28.94 38.74 27.80
CA GLU A 71 28.49 37.75 26.83
C GLU A 71 29.10 37.96 25.43
N GLU A 72 29.50 36.86 24.80
CA GLU A 72 29.32 36.57 23.36
C GLU A 72 29.84 35.13 23.09
N ASP A 73 29.17 34.12 23.68
CA ASP A 73 29.31 32.75 23.18
C ASP A 73 28.18 32.52 22.17
N GLU A 74 28.54 32.58 20.88
CA GLU A 74 27.76 32.07 19.76
C GLU A 74 27.42 30.59 20.02
N VAL A 75 26.25 30.34 20.61
CA VAL A 75 25.66 29.00 20.57
C VAL A 75 24.96 28.87 19.22
N GLU A 76 25.75 28.51 18.22
CA GLU A 76 25.25 28.01 16.95
C GLU A 76 24.31 26.83 17.20
N GLY A 77 23.01 27.12 17.17
CA GLY A 77 21.93 26.14 17.21
C GLY A 77 21.80 25.41 15.87
N GLU A 78 22.87 24.81 15.38
CA GLU A 78 22.87 24.06 14.12
C GLU A 78 22.57 22.58 14.37
N ASN A 79 21.27 22.21 14.41
CA ASN A 79 20.85 20.88 13.95
C ASN A 79 19.33 20.69 13.70
N SER A 80 18.50 21.73 13.77
CA SER A 80 17.04 21.55 13.64
C SER A 80 16.50 21.67 12.21
N GLY A 81 17.31 22.14 11.25
CA GLY A 81 16.86 22.39 9.86
C GLY A 81 16.83 21.14 8.98
N ASN A 82 17.76 20.21 9.19
CA ASN A 82 17.98 19.09 8.25
C ASN A 82 16.82 18.07 8.27
N SER A 83 16.22 17.83 9.44
CA SER A 83 15.13 16.85 9.58
C SER A 83 13.81 17.27 8.91
N ILE A 84 13.55 18.58 8.76
CA ILE A 84 12.33 19.08 8.11
C ILE A 84 12.47 18.96 6.60
N GLU A 85 13.59 19.39 6.04
CA GLU A 85 13.86 19.26 4.60
C GLU A 85 13.96 17.80 4.15
N GLU A 86 14.56 16.92 4.94
CA GLU A 86 14.59 15.48 4.64
C GLU A 86 13.19 14.87 4.63
N ASN A 87 12.31 15.27 5.57
CA ASN A 87 10.93 14.81 5.63
C ASN A 87 10.10 15.32 4.44
N THR A 88 10.27 16.59 4.03
CA THR A 88 9.59 17.11 2.83
C THR A 88 10.06 16.39 1.57
N ASN A 89 11.36 16.21 1.40
CA ASN A 89 11.95 15.48 0.28
C ASN A 89 11.44 14.04 0.21
N PHE A 90 11.26 13.37 1.36
CA PHE A 90 10.68 12.03 1.40
C PHE A 90 9.27 12.00 0.81
N TRP A 91 8.36 12.86 1.26
CA TRP A 91 6.97 12.87 0.78
C TRP A 91 6.83 13.30 -0.67
N GLU A 92 7.66 14.24 -1.13
CA GLU A 92 7.72 14.60 -2.55
C GLU A 92 8.15 13.43 -3.42
N ASN A 93 9.16 12.68 -2.99
CA ASN A 93 9.59 11.46 -3.67
C ASN A 93 8.49 10.39 -3.69
N GLN A 94 7.75 10.20 -2.59
CA GLN A 94 6.59 9.30 -2.56
C GLN A 94 5.50 9.74 -3.54
N LEU A 95 5.21 11.04 -3.61
CA LEU A 95 4.24 11.59 -4.55
C LEU A 95 4.68 11.39 -6.01
N ASN A 96 5.95 11.63 -6.32
CA ASN A 96 6.52 11.43 -7.65
C ASN A 96 6.45 9.95 -8.06
N LEU A 97 6.79 9.03 -7.17
CA LEU A 97 6.70 7.59 -7.41
C LEU A 97 5.25 7.16 -7.68
N LEU A 98 4.31 7.68 -6.87
CA LEU A 98 2.89 7.41 -7.04
C LEU A 98 2.42 7.87 -8.43
N GLN A 99 2.78 9.09 -8.83
CA GLN A 99 2.43 9.63 -10.14
C GLN A 99 3.04 8.80 -11.28
N ALA A 100 4.32 8.45 -11.18
CA ALA A 100 5.01 7.63 -12.17
C ALA A 100 4.36 6.24 -12.35
N THR A 101 3.74 5.71 -11.28
CA THR A 101 3.05 4.42 -11.27
C THR A 101 1.61 4.53 -11.78
N LEU A 102 0.89 5.61 -11.47
CA LEU A 102 -0.55 5.77 -11.76
C LEU A 102 -0.87 6.37 -13.14
N TYR A 103 0.00 7.22 -13.71
CA TYR A 103 -0.33 7.94 -14.96
C TYR A 103 0.15 7.24 -16.24
N ARG A 104 0.76 6.06 -16.15
CA ARG A 104 1.04 5.23 -17.33
C ARG A 104 -0.28 4.71 -17.88
N THR A 105 -0.55 4.92 -19.18
CA THR A 105 -1.78 4.42 -19.81
C THR A 105 -1.51 3.72 -21.14
N THR A 106 -2.13 2.56 -21.34
CA THR A 106 -2.20 1.89 -22.66
C THR A 106 -3.53 2.18 -23.35
N ALA A 107 -3.64 1.90 -24.65
CA ALA A 107 -4.90 2.06 -25.38
C ALA A 107 -6.06 1.24 -24.78
N LEU A 108 -5.78 0.01 -24.33
CA LEU A 108 -6.74 -0.84 -23.63
C LEU A 108 -7.18 -0.20 -22.31
N GLU A 109 -6.23 0.22 -21.45
CA GLU A 109 -6.55 0.88 -20.18
C GLU A 109 -7.37 2.15 -20.39
N THR A 110 -7.08 2.94 -21.42
CA THR A 110 -7.85 4.15 -21.75
C THR A 110 -9.28 3.82 -22.18
N GLY A 111 -9.47 2.80 -23.01
CA GLY A 111 -10.79 2.34 -23.43
C GLY A 111 -11.63 1.81 -22.25
N VAL A 112 -11.02 0.95 -21.42
CA VAL A 112 -11.64 0.39 -20.21
C VAL A 112 -11.99 1.49 -19.20
N ARG A 113 -11.08 2.44 -18.96
CA ARG A 113 -11.29 3.56 -18.04
C ARG A 113 -12.45 4.45 -18.48
N ARG A 114 -12.57 4.73 -19.78
CA ARG A 114 -13.69 5.52 -20.33
C ARG A 114 -15.03 4.85 -20.04
N VAL A 115 -15.19 3.59 -20.42
CA VAL A 115 -16.46 2.85 -20.22
C VAL A 115 -16.78 2.69 -18.73
N THR A 116 -15.78 2.45 -17.90
CA THR A 116 -15.95 2.33 -16.46
C THR A 116 -16.43 3.65 -15.84
N ASN A 117 -15.79 4.77 -16.15
CA ASN A 117 -16.17 6.07 -15.61
C ASN A 117 -17.56 6.51 -16.07
N GLU A 118 -17.92 6.23 -17.33
CA GLU A 118 -19.27 6.46 -17.87
C GLU A 118 -20.32 5.64 -17.10
N ALA A 119 -20.06 4.34 -16.90
CA ALA A 119 -20.92 3.47 -16.09
C ALA A 119 -21.06 3.97 -14.66
N MET A 120 -19.97 4.40 -14.02
CA MET A 120 -19.98 4.93 -12.66
C MET A 120 -20.79 6.23 -12.56
N LYS A 121 -20.59 7.16 -13.50
CA LYS A 121 -21.30 8.44 -13.54
C LYS A 121 -22.81 8.23 -13.70
N GLU A 122 -23.22 7.45 -14.69
CA GLU A 122 -24.65 7.17 -14.92
C GLU A 122 -25.28 6.42 -13.75
N SER A 123 -24.54 5.53 -13.08
CA SER A 123 -25.04 4.82 -11.90
C SER A 123 -25.41 5.76 -10.73
N ILE A 124 -24.77 6.94 -10.66
CA ILE A 124 -25.05 7.99 -9.67
C ILE A 124 -26.23 8.84 -10.13
N GLU A 125 -26.25 9.24 -11.41
CA GLU A 125 -27.28 10.10 -11.99
C GLU A 125 -28.65 9.39 -12.08
N GLU A 126 -28.67 8.08 -12.37
CA GLU A 126 -29.89 7.26 -12.46
C GLU A 126 -30.43 6.81 -11.10
N GLY A 127 -29.88 7.32 -9.99
CA GLY A 127 -30.41 7.09 -8.64
C GLY A 127 -30.32 5.64 -8.16
N GLY A 128 -29.34 4.85 -8.63
CA GLY A 128 -29.11 3.49 -8.12
C GLY A 128 -30.17 2.44 -8.54
N SER A 129 -30.95 2.72 -9.59
CA SER A 129 -32.07 1.89 -10.06
C SER A 129 -31.71 0.46 -10.51
N TYR A 130 -30.42 0.14 -10.69
CA TYR A 130 -29.95 -1.20 -11.04
C TYR A 130 -29.81 -2.15 -9.83
N CYS A 131 -29.93 -1.63 -8.59
CA CYS A 131 -29.79 -2.46 -7.40
C CYS A 131 -31.06 -3.26 -7.10
N LYS A 132 -30.98 -4.59 -7.22
CA LYS A 132 -32.08 -5.52 -6.88
C LYS A 132 -31.98 -6.05 -5.44
N CYS A 133 -31.01 -5.60 -4.65
CA CYS A 133 -30.84 -6.04 -3.27
C CYS A 133 -31.91 -5.40 -2.37
N ARG A 134 -32.71 -6.23 -1.70
CA ARG A 134 -33.88 -5.84 -0.86
C ARG A 134 -33.53 -4.96 0.36
N LYS A 135 -32.25 -4.71 0.62
CA LYS A 135 -31.74 -3.87 1.70
C LYS A 135 -30.57 -3.06 1.17
N VAL A 136 -30.80 -1.80 0.84
CA VAL A 136 -29.73 -0.83 0.86
C VAL A 136 -30.19 0.34 1.71
N THR A 137 -29.36 0.73 2.66
CA THR A 137 -29.55 1.95 3.45
C THR A 137 -29.65 3.11 2.48
N ALA A 138 -30.71 3.92 2.59
CA ALA A 138 -30.95 5.06 1.72
C ALA A 138 -29.67 5.91 1.58
N GLY A 139 -29.15 6.05 0.36
CA GLY A 139 -28.00 6.92 0.06
C GLY A 139 -26.67 6.22 -0.29
N SER A 140 -26.58 4.89 -0.29
CA SER A 140 -25.38 4.17 -0.79
C SER A 140 -25.72 3.20 -1.91
N ASN A 141 -24.88 3.13 -2.95
CA ASN A 141 -25.01 2.13 -4.00
C ASN A 141 -24.48 0.78 -3.51
N CYS A 142 -25.19 -0.32 -3.78
CA CYS A 142 -24.72 -1.65 -3.42
C CYS A 142 -23.48 -2.01 -4.25
N ARG A 143 -22.32 -2.18 -3.60
CA ARG A 143 -21.03 -2.50 -4.26
C ARG A 143 -21.14 -3.68 -5.23
N SER A 144 -21.78 -4.78 -4.82
CA SER A 144 -21.90 -5.97 -5.69
C SER A 144 -22.80 -5.74 -6.91
N CYS A 145 -23.83 -4.90 -6.79
CA CYS A 145 -24.66 -4.53 -7.93
C CYS A 145 -23.90 -3.58 -8.86
N LEU A 146 -23.14 -2.63 -8.30
CA LEU A 146 -22.37 -1.67 -9.06
C LEU A 146 -21.29 -2.38 -9.90
N MET A 147 -20.52 -3.27 -9.27
CA MET A 147 -19.53 -4.07 -9.99
C MET A 147 -20.16 -4.89 -11.11
N ARG A 148 -21.35 -5.45 -10.90
CA ARG A 148 -22.08 -6.21 -11.93
C ARG A 148 -22.53 -5.33 -13.08
N GLU A 149 -23.04 -4.14 -12.79
CA GLU A 149 -23.45 -3.21 -13.84
C GLU A 149 -22.24 -2.74 -14.66
N VAL A 150 -21.14 -2.36 -14.00
CA VAL A 150 -19.90 -1.99 -14.69
C VAL A 150 -19.37 -3.14 -15.55
N CYS A 151 -19.35 -4.37 -15.00
CA CYS A 151 -18.95 -5.57 -15.74
C CYS A 151 -19.81 -5.77 -16.99
N ARG A 152 -21.14 -5.64 -16.85
CA ARG A 152 -22.10 -5.75 -17.96
C ARG A 152 -21.85 -4.68 -19.03
N ARG A 153 -21.59 -3.43 -18.62
CA ARG A 153 -21.29 -2.33 -19.56
C ARG A 153 -20.00 -2.58 -20.34
N LEU A 154 -18.96 -3.06 -19.67
CA LEU A 154 -17.70 -3.46 -20.32
C LEU A 154 -17.91 -4.60 -21.32
N GLN A 155 -18.69 -5.62 -20.95
CA GLN A 155 -19.04 -6.73 -21.84
C GLN A 155 -19.84 -6.25 -23.07
N ASN A 156 -20.83 -5.36 -22.88
CA ASN A 156 -21.58 -4.78 -23.99
C ASN A 156 -20.71 -3.93 -24.93
N ALA A 157 -19.65 -3.33 -24.40
CA ALA A 157 -18.66 -2.59 -25.18
C ALA A 157 -17.62 -3.51 -25.88
N GLY A 158 -17.73 -4.82 -25.73
CA GLY A 158 -16.89 -5.82 -26.39
C GLY A 158 -15.66 -6.26 -25.59
N TYR A 159 -15.53 -5.89 -24.32
CA TYR A 159 -14.42 -6.33 -23.48
C TYR A 159 -14.73 -7.68 -22.80
N ASN A 160 -13.74 -8.57 -22.73
CA ASN A 160 -13.83 -9.76 -21.89
C ASN A 160 -13.58 -9.36 -20.43
N CYS A 161 -14.66 -9.02 -19.73
CA CYS A 161 -14.64 -8.58 -18.33
C CYS A 161 -15.30 -9.61 -17.41
N ALA A 162 -14.71 -9.82 -16.23
CA ALA A 162 -15.26 -10.67 -15.17
C ALA A 162 -15.09 -10.03 -13.79
N ILE A 163 -15.99 -10.38 -12.86
CA ILE A 163 -15.80 -10.10 -11.43
C ILE A 163 -14.93 -11.22 -10.86
N CYS A 164 -13.79 -10.85 -10.30
CA CYS A 164 -12.84 -11.77 -9.71
C CYS A 164 -12.76 -11.58 -8.20
N LYS A 165 -12.45 -12.66 -7.51
CA LYS A 165 -12.26 -12.66 -6.05
C LYS A 165 -10.93 -13.31 -5.71
N SER A 166 -10.07 -12.60 -5.01
CA SER A 166 -8.83 -13.13 -4.45
C SER A 166 -8.99 -13.39 -2.95
N LYS A 167 -8.20 -14.33 -2.43
CA LYS A 167 -8.14 -14.67 -1.00
C LYS A 167 -6.68 -14.85 -0.59
N TRP A 168 -6.32 -14.44 0.62
CA TRP A 168 -5.00 -14.67 1.18
C TRP A 168 -5.09 -15.19 2.61
N ARG A 169 -4.07 -15.97 2.99
CA ARG A 169 -3.92 -16.49 4.35
C ARG A 169 -3.29 -15.44 5.25
N SER A 170 -3.54 -15.55 6.55
CA SER A 170 -2.90 -14.69 7.54
C SER A 170 -1.40 -14.99 7.64
N THR A 171 -0.59 -13.95 7.78
CA THR A 171 0.78 -13.97 8.28
C THR A 171 0.82 -13.30 9.67
N PRO A 172 1.96 -13.32 10.39
CA PRO A 172 2.08 -12.61 11.67
C PRO A 172 1.78 -11.10 11.55
N GLU A 173 2.10 -10.47 10.42
CA GLU A 173 1.85 -9.03 10.21
C GLU A 173 0.52 -8.74 9.49
N ILE A 174 0.00 -9.67 8.69
CA ILE A 174 -1.14 -9.43 7.79
C ILE A 174 -2.27 -10.40 8.12
N PRO A 175 -3.48 -9.93 8.49
CA PRO A 175 -4.61 -10.80 8.72
C PRO A 175 -5.09 -11.46 7.41
N ALA A 176 -5.73 -12.63 7.53
CA ALA A 176 -6.37 -13.28 6.40
C ALA A 176 -7.48 -12.39 5.84
N GLY A 177 -7.71 -12.47 4.53
CA GLY A 177 -8.70 -11.63 3.90
C GLY A 177 -9.07 -12.08 2.49
N GLU A 178 -10.00 -11.33 1.92
CA GLU A 178 -10.47 -11.53 0.56
C GLU A 178 -10.75 -10.18 -0.08
N HIS A 179 -10.57 -10.10 -1.40
CA HIS A 179 -10.83 -8.89 -2.16
C HIS A 179 -11.60 -9.21 -3.42
N THR A 180 -12.53 -8.34 -3.79
CA THR A 180 -13.33 -8.49 -5.02
C THR A 180 -13.07 -7.30 -5.93
N TYR A 181 -12.61 -7.59 -7.14
CA TYR A 181 -12.22 -6.63 -8.17
C TYR A 181 -12.78 -7.03 -9.54
N LEU A 182 -12.64 -6.16 -10.52
CA LEU A 182 -12.99 -6.44 -11.92
C LEU A 182 -11.70 -6.71 -12.72
N ASP A 183 -11.76 -7.70 -13.60
CA ASP A 183 -10.64 -8.12 -14.44
C ASP A 183 -11.04 -8.07 -15.91
N VAL A 184 -10.17 -7.50 -16.74
CA VAL A 184 -10.35 -7.41 -18.19
C VAL A 184 -9.17 -8.06 -18.90
N ILE A 185 -9.49 -9.02 -19.77
CA ILE A 185 -8.51 -9.78 -20.55
C ILE A 185 -8.62 -9.37 -22.02
N ASP A 186 -7.49 -9.03 -22.63
CA ASP A 186 -7.38 -8.73 -24.06
C ASP A 186 -6.42 -9.70 -24.75
N ASN A 187 -6.97 -10.53 -25.64
CA ASN A 187 -6.25 -11.51 -26.45
C ASN A 187 -6.25 -11.13 -27.94
N SER A 188 -6.59 -9.88 -28.28
CA SER A 188 -6.72 -9.43 -29.67
C SER A 188 -5.39 -9.37 -30.42
N ASN A 189 -4.26 -9.25 -29.72
CA ASN A 189 -2.95 -9.14 -30.33
C ASN A 189 -2.10 -10.41 -30.08
N PRO A 190 -2.07 -11.37 -31.03
CA PRO A 190 -1.33 -12.62 -30.86
C PRO A 190 0.19 -12.42 -30.72
N LYS A 191 0.74 -11.26 -31.14
CA LYS A 191 2.18 -10.95 -30.99
C LYS A 191 2.54 -10.43 -29.61
N LYS A 192 1.59 -9.81 -28.89
CA LYS A 192 1.82 -9.24 -27.55
C LYS A 192 1.41 -10.18 -26.42
N GLY A 193 0.73 -11.28 -26.74
CA GLY A 193 0.19 -12.20 -25.76
C GLY A 193 -1.05 -11.65 -25.05
N GLU A 194 -1.52 -12.38 -24.05
CA GLU A 194 -2.62 -11.96 -23.18
C GLU A 194 -2.24 -10.69 -22.41
N MET A 195 -3.05 -9.64 -22.52
CA MET A 195 -2.94 -8.45 -21.69
C MET A 195 -4.06 -8.43 -20.66
N ARG A 196 -3.71 -8.30 -19.38
CA ARG A 196 -4.66 -8.25 -18.27
C ARG A 196 -4.67 -6.87 -17.59
N VAL A 197 -5.87 -6.33 -17.37
CA VAL A 197 -6.09 -5.04 -16.71
C VAL A 197 -7.06 -5.23 -15.54
N ILE A 198 -6.66 -4.76 -14.38
CA ILE A 198 -7.46 -4.76 -13.15
C ILE A 198 -8.18 -3.43 -13.03
N ILE A 199 -9.42 -3.50 -12.57
CA ILE A 199 -10.24 -2.34 -12.24
C ILE A 199 -10.65 -2.41 -10.77
N GLU A 200 -10.32 -1.37 -10.01
CA GLU A 200 -10.82 -1.15 -8.65
C GLU A 200 -11.70 0.10 -8.63
N LEU A 201 -12.95 -0.05 -8.19
CA LEU A 201 -13.96 1.02 -8.29
C LEU A 201 -13.90 2.03 -7.14
N ASN A 202 -13.27 1.64 -6.02
CA ASN A 202 -13.12 2.46 -4.81
C ASN A 202 -11.66 2.46 -4.36
N PHE A 203 -10.73 2.64 -5.31
CA PHE A 203 -9.30 2.43 -5.10
C PHE A 203 -8.74 3.29 -3.99
N ARG A 204 -9.13 4.57 -3.91
CA ARG A 204 -8.70 5.48 -2.85
C ARG A 204 -9.06 4.96 -1.46
N ALA A 205 -10.29 4.47 -1.29
CA ALA A 205 -10.81 4.00 -0.01
C ALA A 205 -10.04 2.79 0.54
N GLU A 206 -9.45 1.97 -0.33
CA GLU A 206 -8.62 0.81 0.07
C GLU A 206 -7.33 1.22 0.80
N PHE A 207 -6.93 2.49 0.72
CA PHE A 207 -5.74 3.03 1.39
C PHE A 207 -6.09 3.99 2.53
N GLU A 208 -7.36 4.19 2.86
CA GLU A 208 -7.74 5.05 3.99
C GLU A 208 -7.44 4.35 5.32
N MET A 209 -6.82 5.09 6.26
CA MET A 209 -6.48 4.58 7.59
C MET A 209 -7.15 5.44 8.66
N ALA A 210 -7.67 4.79 9.71
CA ALA A 210 -8.33 5.49 10.81
C ALA A 210 -7.41 6.49 11.56
N ARG A 211 -6.09 6.28 11.50
CA ARG A 211 -5.07 7.13 12.14
C ARG A 211 -3.89 7.34 11.19
N ALA A 212 -4.12 8.08 10.10
CA ALA A 212 -3.07 8.51 9.17
C ALA A 212 -2.45 9.86 9.57
N SER A 213 -1.19 10.08 9.15
CA SER A 213 -0.58 11.42 9.21
C SER A 213 -1.19 12.35 8.16
N GLU A 214 -1.00 13.66 8.29
CA GLU A 214 -1.50 14.64 7.32
C GLU A 214 -0.87 14.43 5.93
N GLU A 215 0.43 14.13 5.89
CA GLU A 215 1.17 13.88 4.67
C GLU A 215 0.72 12.61 3.96
N TYR A 216 0.43 11.55 4.72
CA TYR A 216 -0.19 10.34 4.16
C TYR A 216 -1.56 10.66 3.55
N ASN A 217 -2.41 11.41 4.26
CA ASN A 217 -3.71 11.83 3.73
C ASN A 217 -3.57 12.68 2.46
N LYS A 218 -2.53 13.54 2.37
CA LYS A 218 -2.20 14.27 1.13
C LYS A 218 -1.86 13.30 0.00
N LEU A 219 -1.12 12.22 0.25
CA LEU A 219 -0.83 11.20 -0.75
C LEU A 219 -2.11 10.48 -1.23
N ILE A 220 -2.96 10.03 -0.30
CA ILE A 220 -4.22 9.35 -0.61
C ILE A 220 -5.17 10.24 -1.41
N SER A 221 -5.21 11.55 -1.12
CA SER A 221 -6.03 12.51 -1.87
C SER A 221 -5.66 12.61 -3.36
N ARG A 222 -4.44 12.17 -3.72
CA ARG A 222 -3.94 12.14 -5.11
C ARG A 222 -4.27 10.84 -5.84
N LEU A 223 -4.71 9.80 -5.13
CA LEU A 223 -5.15 8.56 -5.75
C LEU A 223 -6.42 8.78 -6.57
N PRO A 224 -6.58 8.13 -7.73
CA PRO A 224 -7.84 8.11 -8.45
C PRO A 224 -8.88 7.31 -7.64
N GLU A 225 -10.15 7.70 -7.77
CA GLU A 225 -11.25 6.91 -7.19
C GLU A 225 -11.37 5.56 -7.88
N VAL A 226 -11.26 5.56 -9.21
CA VAL A 226 -11.26 4.34 -10.03
C VAL A 226 -9.86 4.08 -10.55
N PHE A 227 -9.26 2.97 -10.14
CA PHE A 227 -8.02 2.49 -10.72
C PHE A 227 -8.33 1.60 -11.92
N VAL A 228 -7.60 1.82 -13.01
CA VAL A 228 -7.56 0.94 -14.18
C VAL A 228 -6.11 0.81 -14.59
N GLY A 229 -5.55 -0.38 -14.43
CA GLY A 229 -4.15 -0.61 -14.74
C GLY A 229 -3.77 -2.09 -14.76
N LYS A 230 -2.64 -2.39 -15.41
CA LYS A 230 -2.09 -3.75 -15.39
C LYS A 230 -1.68 -4.21 -13.99
N VAL A 231 -1.68 -5.52 -13.79
CA VAL A 231 -1.35 -6.19 -12.52
C VAL A 231 0.03 -5.81 -11.99
N GLU A 232 1.01 -5.60 -12.87
CA GLU A 232 2.39 -5.28 -12.46
C GLU A 232 2.48 -3.95 -11.70
N ARG A 233 1.55 -3.03 -11.94
CA ARG A 233 1.54 -1.70 -11.29
C ARG A 233 1.07 -1.75 -9.85
N LEU A 234 0.39 -2.83 -9.46
CA LEU A 234 -0.01 -3.08 -8.07
C LEU A 234 1.09 -3.81 -7.28
N ARG A 235 2.22 -4.12 -7.92
CA ARG A 235 3.39 -4.78 -7.30
C ARG A 235 4.60 -3.84 -7.15
N ALA A 236 4.48 -2.61 -7.65
CA ALA A 236 5.56 -1.63 -7.76
C ALA A 236 5.94 -1.03 -6.39
#